data_AF-A0A421JKZ4-F1
#
_entry.id   AF-A0A421JKZ4-F1
#
_cell.length_a   1.000
_cell.length_b   1.000
_cell.length_c   1.000
_cell.angle_alpha   90.00
_cell.angle_beta   90.00
_cell.angle_gamma   90.00
#
_symmetry.space_group_name_H-M   'P 1'
#
loop_
_entity.id
_entity.type
_entity.pdbx_description
1 polymer ?
#
loop_
_entity_poly.entity_id
_entity_poly.type
_entity_poly.pdbx_seq_one_letter_code
_entity_poly.pdbx_strand_id
1 'polypeptide(L)'
;MNDDLLQNELDSVKLIQKLNDLIQKSITSSSLSHDLSIFQQFNQIISKTTPYQFDFIIENERGIKIFGIPLYSQKSLLPIIDPKQFQSINKTNLNIPLSNIDNYPLPDYNQWKWNWDQWYLFMYKDVDPHGWMYSTALFQSDRRWRGKYYFGNSVRRRIWIRMRQRINKEEI
;
A
#
# COMPACT_ATOMS: atom_id res chain seq x y z
N MET A 1 26.04 4.92 15.49
CA MET A 1 25.80 4.22 14.21
C MET A 1 24.95 2.97 14.38
N ASN A 2 25.29 2.01 15.27
CA ASN A 2 24.41 0.86 15.53
C ASN A 2 23.14 1.22 16.31
N ASP A 3 23.26 2.13 17.28
CA ASP A 3 22.13 2.48 18.16
C ASP A 3 21.02 3.25 17.43
N ASP A 4 21.37 4.15 16.50
CA ASP A 4 20.38 4.90 15.70
C ASP A 4 19.60 3.99 14.74
N LEU A 5 20.28 3.00 14.14
CA LEU A 5 19.63 2.01 13.29
C LEU A 5 18.65 1.15 14.10
N LEU A 6 19.08 0.66 15.26
CA LEU A 6 18.22 -0.11 16.17
C LEU A 6 17.01 0.70 16.64
N GLN A 7 17.21 1.98 16.93
CA GLN A 7 16.14 2.87 17.35
C GLN A 7 15.14 3.12 16.20
N ASN A 8 15.62 3.38 14.98
CA ASN A 8 14.78 3.53 13.80
C ASN A 8 13.96 2.27 13.51
N GLU A 9 14.58 1.08 13.61
CA GLU A 9 13.88 -0.19 13.46
C GLU A 9 12.78 -0.34 14.53
N LEU A 10 13.12 -0.11 15.80
CA LEU A 10 12.18 -0.20 16.92
C LEU A 10 10.98 0.75 16.75
N ASP A 11 11.24 2.00 16.34
CA ASP A 11 10.18 2.99 16.11
C ASP A 11 9.31 2.62 14.91
N SER A 12 9.91 2.07 13.85
CA SER A 12 9.16 1.59 12.70
C SER A 12 8.22 0.43 13.06
N VAL A 13 8.69 -0.52 13.88
CA VAL A 13 7.88 -1.64 14.37
C VAL A 13 6.73 -1.15 15.23
N LYS A 14 6.98 -0.24 16.17
CA LYS A 14 5.94 0.36 17.03
C LYS A 14 4.87 1.09 16.21
N LEU A 15 5.27 1.83 15.17
CA LEU A 15 4.34 2.54 14.31
C LEU A 15 3.47 1.57 13.49
N ILE A 16 4.06 0.51 12.94
CA ILE A 16 3.31 -0.52 12.22
C ILE A 16 2.34 -1.28 13.14
N GLN A 17 2.74 -1.60 14.36
CA GLN A 17 1.87 -2.19 15.37
C GLN A 17 0.67 -1.27 15.66
N LYS A 18 0.90 0.02 15.91
CA LYS A 18 -0.18 1.00 16.12
C LYS A 18 -1.13 1.10 14.93
N LEU A 19 -0.60 1.10 13.71
CA LEU A 19 -1.41 1.11 12.49
C LEU A 19 -2.28 -0.14 12.40
N ASN A 20 -1.71 -1.32 12.64
CA ASN A 20 -2.45 -2.58 12.64
C ASN A 20 -3.54 -2.59 13.70
N ASP A 21 -3.27 -2.12 14.92
CA ASP A 21 -4.27 -2.03 15.99
C ASP A 21 -5.46 -1.13 15.59
N LEU A 22 -5.20 -0.02 14.90
CA LEU A 22 -6.26 0.87 14.39
C LEU A 22 -7.11 0.18 13.33
N ILE A 23 -6.49 -0.61 12.44
CA ILE A 23 -7.18 -1.39 11.41
C ILE A 23 -8.00 -2.53 12.03
N GLN A 24 -7.49 -3.20 13.07
CA GLN A 24 -8.23 -4.26 13.76
C GLN A 24 -9.41 -3.69 14.57
N LYS A 25 -9.28 -2.49 15.13
CA LYS A 25 -10.42 -1.81 15.80
C LYS A 25 -11.54 -1.45 14.82
N SER A 26 -11.25 -1.35 13.52
CA SER A 26 -12.21 -0.96 12.48
C SER A 26 -12.90 -2.13 11.75
N ILE A 27 -12.74 -3.37 12.25
CA ILE A 27 -13.26 -4.62 11.64
C ILE A 27 -14.76 -4.57 11.33
N THR A 28 -15.54 -3.73 11.99
CA THR A 28 -16.98 -3.56 11.73
C THR A 28 -17.29 -3.05 10.32
N SER A 29 -16.34 -2.45 9.62
CA SER A 29 -16.49 -1.98 8.24
C SER A 29 -15.71 -2.86 7.26
N SER A 30 -16.44 -3.47 6.30
CA SER A 30 -15.87 -4.24 5.18
C SER A 30 -15.51 -3.37 3.97
N SER A 31 -15.45 -2.05 4.12
CA SER A 31 -15.21 -1.09 3.04
C SER A 31 -13.73 -0.81 2.87
N LEU A 32 -13.20 -1.07 1.68
CA LEU A 32 -11.81 -0.73 1.35
C LEU A 32 -11.56 0.77 1.46
N SER A 33 -12.49 1.60 0.99
CA SER A 33 -12.36 3.07 1.06
C SER A 33 -12.26 3.57 2.49
N HIS A 34 -13.00 2.95 3.42
CA HIS A 34 -12.88 3.25 4.84
C HIS A 34 -11.47 2.91 5.36
N ASP A 35 -10.93 1.74 4.99
CA ASP A 35 -9.58 1.33 5.40
C ASP A 35 -8.50 2.26 4.88
N LEU A 36 -8.60 2.67 3.60
CA LEU A 36 -7.67 3.64 3.01
C LEU A 36 -7.72 4.99 3.74
N SER A 37 -8.90 5.40 4.24
CA SER A 37 -9.02 6.64 5.02
C SER A 37 -8.35 6.54 6.40
N ILE A 38 -8.32 5.34 7.02
CA ILE A 38 -7.57 5.10 8.25
C ILE A 38 -6.07 5.30 8.01
N PHE A 39 -5.53 4.85 6.88
CA PHE A 39 -4.10 5.01 6.56
C PHE A 39 -3.74 6.49 6.45
N GLN A 40 -4.62 7.29 5.84
CA GLN A 40 -4.45 8.74 5.72
C GLN A 40 -4.50 9.43 7.08
N GLN A 41 -5.50 9.11 7.89
CA GLN A 41 -5.64 9.65 9.25
C GLN A 41 -4.43 9.29 10.10
N PHE A 42 -3.95 8.06 10.00
CA PHE A 42 -2.75 7.61 10.71
C PHE A 42 -1.53 8.44 10.31
N ASN A 43 -1.30 8.64 9.01
CA ASN A 43 -0.24 9.52 8.52
C ASN A 43 -0.34 10.96 9.06
N GLN A 44 -1.56 11.51 9.12
CA GLN A 44 -1.79 12.85 9.70
C GLN A 44 -1.45 12.89 11.19
N ILE A 45 -1.78 11.85 11.96
CA ILE A 45 -1.49 11.74 13.39
C ILE A 45 0.02 11.64 13.64
N ILE A 46 0.72 10.74 12.94
CA ILE A 46 2.16 10.53 13.15
C ILE A 46 2.99 11.72 12.67
N SER A 47 2.52 12.46 11.66
CA SER A 47 3.22 13.66 11.17
C SER A 47 3.36 14.79 12.20
N LYS A 48 2.53 14.76 13.26
CA LYS A 48 2.56 15.75 14.35
C LYS A 48 3.51 15.34 15.49
N THR A 49 3.82 14.04 15.60
CA THR A 49 4.50 13.46 16.76
C THR A 49 5.84 12.83 16.43
N THR A 50 6.08 12.53 15.15
CA THR A 50 7.28 11.84 14.67
C THR A 50 7.76 12.46 13.35
N PRO A 51 9.06 12.31 13.02
CA PRO A 51 9.56 12.73 11.71
C PRO A 51 9.17 11.74 10.59
N TYR A 52 8.46 10.65 10.89
CA TYR A 52 8.16 9.58 9.95
C TYR A 52 6.82 9.78 9.24
N GLN A 53 6.75 9.29 8.00
CA GLN A 53 5.51 9.11 7.25
C GLN A 53 5.57 7.82 6.44
N PHE A 54 4.40 7.23 6.20
CA PHE A 54 4.28 6.09 5.30
C PHE A 54 3.73 6.52 3.95
N ASP A 55 4.36 6.05 2.89
CA ASP A 55 3.76 6.05 1.56
C ASP A 55 3.06 4.71 1.34
N PHE A 56 1.82 4.78 0.88
CA PHE A 56 1.00 3.62 0.54
C PHE A 56 0.60 3.69 -0.92
N ILE A 57 0.91 2.62 -1.67
CA ILE A 57 0.64 2.54 -3.10
C ILE A 57 -0.18 1.30 -3.39
N ILE A 58 -1.32 1.47 -4.04
CA ILE A 58 -2.18 0.39 -4.49
C ILE A 58 -1.64 -0.09 -5.84
N GLU A 59 -1.37 -1.38 -5.96
CA GLU A 59 -1.10 -2.03 -7.24
C GLU A 59 -2.32 -2.83 -7.70
N ASN A 60 -2.70 -2.69 -8.96
CA ASN A 60 -3.88 -3.26 -9.58
C ASN A 60 -3.50 -4.14 -10.77
N GLU A 61 -4.15 -5.30 -10.90
CA GLU A 61 -4.03 -6.16 -12.08
C GLU A 61 -5.36 -6.81 -12.44
N ARG A 62 -5.54 -7.09 -13.74
CA ARG A 62 -6.67 -7.86 -14.27
C ARG A 62 -6.16 -9.18 -14.81
N GLY A 63 -6.97 -10.23 -14.76
CA GLY A 63 -6.59 -11.56 -15.21
C GLY A 63 -7.52 -12.65 -14.71
N ILE A 64 -7.02 -13.88 -14.65
CA ILE A 64 -7.77 -15.04 -14.17
C ILE A 64 -6.80 -16.10 -13.64
N LYS A 65 -7.27 -16.96 -12.74
CA LYS A 65 -6.51 -18.14 -12.29
C LYS A 65 -7.00 -19.37 -13.05
N ILE A 66 -6.11 -20.03 -13.78
CA ILE A 66 -6.41 -21.23 -14.57
C ILE A 66 -5.58 -22.39 -14.04
N PHE A 67 -6.21 -23.50 -13.67
CA PHE A 67 -5.55 -24.69 -13.09
C PHE A 67 -4.56 -24.38 -11.95
N GLY A 68 -4.87 -23.39 -11.12
CA GLY A 68 -3.99 -22.99 -10.01
C GLY A 68 -2.97 -21.91 -10.36
N ILE A 69 -2.73 -21.62 -11.64
CA ILE A 69 -1.76 -20.61 -12.10
C ILE A 69 -2.44 -19.23 -12.19
N PRO A 70 -1.97 -18.21 -11.44
CA PRO A 70 -2.53 -16.86 -11.49
C PRO A 70 -2.00 -16.09 -12.71
N LEU A 71 -2.80 -16.00 -13.78
CA LEU A 71 -2.49 -15.24 -14.99
C LEU A 71 -3.06 -13.82 -14.89
N TYR A 72 -2.47 -13.01 -14.02
CA TYR A 72 -2.80 -11.60 -13.85
C TYR A 72 -1.69 -10.73 -14.41
N SER A 73 -2.08 -9.59 -14.99
CA SER A 73 -1.13 -8.62 -15.53
C SER A 73 -1.70 -7.22 -15.46
N GLN A 74 -0.83 -6.26 -15.20
CA GLN A 74 -1.13 -4.84 -15.42
C GLN A 74 -1.45 -4.52 -16.89
N LYS A 75 -0.92 -5.28 -17.85
CA LYS A 75 -1.19 -5.08 -19.29
C LYS A 75 -2.60 -5.48 -19.69
N SER A 76 -3.28 -6.27 -18.85
CA SER A 76 -4.67 -6.69 -19.06
C SER A 76 -5.68 -5.68 -18.51
N LEU A 77 -5.23 -4.60 -17.86
CA LEU A 77 -6.12 -3.53 -17.39
C LEU A 77 -6.77 -2.83 -18.58
N LEU A 78 -8.09 -2.64 -18.49
CA LEU A 78 -8.91 -1.98 -19.50
C LEU A 78 -8.78 -0.45 -19.36
N PRO A 79 -8.20 0.28 -20.34
CA PRO A 79 -7.82 1.69 -20.17
C PRO A 79 -8.94 2.65 -19.76
N ILE A 80 -10.20 2.36 -20.11
CA ILE A 80 -11.35 3.23 -19.86
C ILE A 80 -12.03 2.91 -18.51
N ILE A 81 -12.02 1.64 -18.10
CA ILE A 81 -12.85 1.14 -16.98
C ILE A 81 -12.01 0.87 -15.74
N ASP A 82 -10.76 0.43 -15.94
CA ASP A 82 -9.88 0.04 -14.85
C ASP A 82 -8.99 1.20 -14.40
N PRO A 83 -8.62 1.22 -13.10
CA PRO A 83 -7.52 2.05 -12.64
C PRO A 83 -6.21 1.66 -13.32
N LYS A 84 -5.23 2.57 -13.30
CA LYS A 84 -3.86 2.22 -13.70
C LYS A 84 -3.24 1.19 -12.74
N GLN A 85 -2.14 0.57 -13.19
CA GLN A 85 -1.36 -0.36 -12.39
C GLN A 85 -1.12 0.19 -10.99
N PHE A 86 -0.63 1.42 -10.87
CA PHE A 86 -0.37 2.05 -9.58
C PHE A 86 -1.34 3.19 -9.29
N GLN A 87 -1.83 3.25 -8.06
CA GLN A 87 -2.64 4.35 -7.54
C GLN A 87 -2.18 4.75 -6.14
N SER A 88 -2.40 6.02 -5.80
CA SER A 88 -2.37 6.44 -4.40
C SER A 88 -3.56 5.83 -3.64
N ILE A 89 -3.47 5.77 -2.32
CA ILE A 89 -4.63 5.49 -1.45
C ILE A 89 -5.78 6.49 -1.61
N ASN A 90 -5.52 7.65 -2.21
CA ASN A 90 -6.55 8.61 -2.67
C ASN A 90 -7.23 8.21 -3.99
N LYS A 91 -6.93 7.03 -4.54
CA LYS A 91 -7.41 6.54 -5.85
C LYS A 91 -6.97 7.41 -7.04
N THR A 92 -5.94 8.24 -6.86
CA THR A 92 -5.32 8.98 -7.96
C THR A 92 -4.36 8.06 -8.71
N ASN A 93 -4.43 8.06 -10.04
CA ASN A 93 -3.55 7.25 -10.88
C ASN A 93 -2.12 7.77 -10.80
N LEU A 94 -1.16 6.84 -10.67
CA LEU A 94 0.27 7.15 -10.61
C LEU A 94 0.96 6.64 -11.87
N ASN A 95 1.82 7.48 -12.44
CA ASN A 95 2.69 7.11 -13.55
C ASN A 95 4.10 6.85 -13.01
N ILE A 96 4.34 5.62 -12.58
CA ILE A 96 5.65 5.21 -12.08
C ILE A 96 6.53 4.75 -13.26
N PRO A 97 7.78 5.25 -13.40
CA PRO A 97 8.65 4.88 -14.51
C PRO A 97 8.86 3.37 -14.62
N LEU A 98 8.86 2.87 -15.87
CA LEU A 98 9.06 1.46 -16.20
C LEU A 98 8.07 0.49 -15.53
N SER A 99 6.95 0.99 -14.98
CA SER A 99 5.99 0.16 -14.25
C SER A 99 6.62 -0.61 -13.07
N ASN A 100 7.68 -0.06 -12.47
CA ASN A 100 8.35 -0.64 -11.30
C ASN A 100 8.16 0.25 -10.07
N ILE A 101 7.63 -0.31 -8.99
CA ILE A 101 7.37 0.39 -7.72
C ILE A 101 8.63 1.03 -7.11
N ASP A 102 9.80 0.45 -7.34
CA ASP A 102 11.08 0.99 -6.85
C ASP A 102 11.43 2.36 -7.45
N ASN A 103 10.86 2.67 -8.62
CA ASN A 103 11.03 3.96 -9.28
C ASN A 103 10.06 5.04 -8.77
N TYR A 104 9.27 4.76 -7.71
CA TYR A 104 8.41 5.77 -7.10
C TYR A 104 9.25 6.89 -6.46
N PRO A 105 9.08 8.16 -6.88
CA PRO A 105 9.91 9.25 -6.40
C PRO A 105 9.53 9.68 -4.98
N LEU A 106 10.49 10.28 -4.27
CA LEU A 106 10.17 11.05 -3.08
C LEU A 106 9.37 12.31 -3.47
N PRO A 107 8.33 12.70 -2.70
CA PRO A 107 7.57 13.92 -2.97
C PRO A 107 8.38 15.21 -2.91
N ASP A 108 9.39 15.29 -2.04
CA ASP A 108 10.37 16.38 -2.02
C ASP A 108 11.71 15.85 -1.48
N TYR A 109 12.74 15.86 -2.34
CA TYR A 109 14.09 15.37 -2.02
C TYR A 109 14.81 16.21 -0.97
N ASN A 110 14.43 17.48 -0.79
CA ASN A 110 15.07 18.37 0.17
C ASN A 110 14.46 18.26 1.58
N GLN A 111 13.26 17.67 1.68
CA GLN A 111 12.54 17.53 2.94
C GLN A 111 12.48 16.09 3.43
N TRP A 112 12.62 15.11 2.54
CA TRP A 112 12.40 13.70 2.85
C TRP A 112 13.58 12.84 2.40
N LYS A 113 13.88 11.83 3.21
CA LYS A 113 14.71 10.69 2.85
C LYS A 113 13.94 9.40 3.08
N TRP A 114 14.22 8.36 2.30
CA TRP A 114 13.68 7.04 2.60
C TRP A 114 14.29 6.52 3.90
N ASN A 115 13.44 6.04 4.82
CA ASN A 115 13.88 5.38 6.03
C ASN A 115 14.04 3.87 5.79
N TRP A 116 13.15 3.29 4.99
CA TRP A 116 13.26 1.91 4.55
C TRP A 116 13.91 1.82 3.17
N ASP A 117 14.84 0.89 3.02
CA ASP A 117 15.57 0.67 1.77
C ASP A 117 14.70 0.19 0.62
N GLN A 118 13.62 -0.53 0.94
CA GLN A 118 12.74 -1.17 -0.04
C GLN A 118 11.26 -0.98 0.30
N TRP A 119 10.42 -1.25 -0.70
CA TRP A 119 8.98 -1.38 -0.50
C TRP A 119 8.64 -2.73 0.12
N TYR A 120 7.68 -2.73 1.04
CA TYR A 120 7.13 -3.95 1.62
C TYR A 120 5.68 -4.15 1.18
N LEU A 121 5.25 -5.40 1.13
CA LEU A 121 3.85 -5.76 0.97
C LEU A 121 3.12 -5.52 2.29
N PHE A 122 2.09 -4.69 2.26
CA PHE A 122 1.30 -4.40 3.45
C PHE A 122 0.26 -5.49 3.67
N MET A 123 0.57 -6.41 4.58
CA MET A 123 -0.26 -7.58 4.90
C MET A 123 -1.41 -7.22 5.84
N TYR A 124 -2.31 -6.34 5.42
CA TYR A 124 -3.43 -5.88 6.24
C TYR A 124 -4.72 -6.66 5.94
N LYS A 125 -5.47 -7.03 7.00
CA LYS A 125 -6.74 -7.78 6.93
C LYS A 125 -6.62 -9.08 6.11
N ASP A 126 -7.57 -9.34 5.21
CA ASP A 126 -7.72 -10.57 4.43
C ASP A 126 -7.01 -10.41 3.08
N VAL A 127 -5.74 -10.81 3.03
CA VAL A 127 -4.89 -10.87 1.83
C VAL A 127 -4.32 -12.28 1.67
N ASP A 128 -3.99 -12.65 0.44
CA ASP A 128 -3.22 -13.89 0.20
C ASP A 128 -1.75 -13.76 0.66
N PRO A 129 -0.96 -14.85 0.63
CA PRO A 129 0.46 -14.81 1.04
C PRO A 129 1.36 -13.84 0.26
N HIS A 130 0.89 -13.34 -0.89
CA HIS A 130 1.59 -12.36 -1.72
C HIS A 130 0.96 -10.96 -1.63
N GLY A 131 0.07 -10.74 -0.65
CA GLY A 131 -0.59 -9.47 -0.38
C GLY A 131 -1.77 -9.14 -1.28
N TRP A 132 -2.23 -10.07 -2.13
CA TRP A 132 -3.34 -9.81 -3.05
C TRP A 132 -4.70 -9.99 -2.41
N MET A 133 -5.61 -9.10 -2.75
CA MET A 133 -7.06 -9.26 -2.59
C MET A 133 -7.71 -9.32 -3.96
N TYR A 134 -8.79 -10.08 -4.08
CA TYR A 134 -9.45 -10.39 -5.34
C TYR A 134 -10.92 -9.94 -5.35
N SER A 135 -11.44 -9.64 -6.55
CA SER A 135 -12.85 -9.32 -6.80
C SER A 135 -13.28 -9.82 -8.20
N THR A 136 -14.59 -9.96 -8.42
CA THR A 136 -15.17 -10.68 -9.57
C THR A 136 -15.18 -9.90 -10.89
N ALA A 137 -15.26 -8.57 -10.91
CA ALA A 137 -15.29 -7.84 -12.19
C ALA A 137 -14.81 -6.38 -12.14
N LEU A 138 -15.15 -5.63 -11.09
CA LEU A 138 -14.98 -4.18 -11.06
C LEU A 138 -14.13 -3.74 -9.87
N PHE A 139 -13.13 -2.91 -10.13
CA PHE A 139 -12.31 -2.28 -9.09
C PHE A 139 -13.13 -1.35 -8.17
N GLN A 140 -14.32 -0.94 -8.60
CA GLN A 140 -15.24 -0.06 -7.86
C GLN A 140 -16.02 -0.80 -6.75
N SER A 141 -15.97 -2.14 -6.72
CA SER A 141 -16.69 -2.94 -5.73
C SER A 141 -16.03 -2.86 -4.35
N ASP A 142 -16.30 -1.79 -3.62
CA ASP A 142 -15.63 -1.42 -2.38
C ASP A 142 -15.73 -2.44 -1.24
N ARG A 143 -16.80 -3.26 -1.23
CA ARG A 143 -17.10 -4.26 -0.19
C ARG A 143 -16.84 -5.72 -0.61
N ARG A 144 -16.25 -5.95 -1.78
CA ARG A 144 -16.13 -7.30 -2.38
C ARG A 144 -14.68 -7.74 -2.60
N TRP A 145 -13.77 -7.31 -1.73
CA TRP A 145 -12.38 -7.75 -1.75
C TRP A 145 -12.16 -8.89 -0.75
N ARG A 146 -11.48 -9.95 -1.19
CA ARG A 146 -11.16 -11.12 -0.36
C ARG A 146 -9.74 -11.60 -0.66
N GLY A 147 -9.00 -12.04 0.34
CA GLY A 147 -7.66 -12.61 0.18
C GLY A 147 -7.71 -13.98 -0.50
N LYS A 148 -8.77 -14.75 -0.26
CA LYS A 148 -8.99 -16.03 -0.95
C LYS A 148 -9.50 -15.82 -2.39
N TYR A 149 -8.83 -16.47 -3.34
CA TYR A 149 -9.30 -16.55 -4.72
C TYR A 149 -10.57 -17.42 -4.83
N TYR A 150 -11.55 -16.93 -5.61
CA TYR A 150 -12.74 -17.67 -6.04
C TYR A 150 -12.81 -17.67 -7.57
N PHE A 151 -13.39 -18.72 -8.15
CA PHE A 151 -13.60 -18.79 -9.60
C PHE A 151 -14.40 -17.56 -10.07
N GLY A 152 -13.95 -16.96 -11.17
CA GLY A 152 -14.52 -15.71 -11.68
C GLY A 152 -13.91 -14.43 -11.08
N ASN A 153 -13.00 -14.51 -10.11
CA ASN A 153 -12.23 -13.35 -9.69
C ASN A 153 -11.33 -12.86 -10.83
N SER A 154 -11.71 -11.75 -11.45
CA SER A 154 -11.03 -11.23 -12.64
C SER A 154 -10.11 -10.04 -12.36
N VAL A 155 -10.19 -9.45 -11.18
CA VAL A 155 -9.35 -8.32 -10.77
C VAL A 155 -8.72 -8.60 -9.41
N ARG A 156 -7.49 -8.12 -9.23
CA ARG A 156 -6.80 -8.17 -7.95
C ARG A 156 -6.10 -6.85 -7.64
N ARG A 157 -5.92 -6.58 -6.36
CA ARG A 157 -5.12 -5.45 -5.87
C ARG A 157 -4.30 -5.84 -4.66
N ARG A 158 -3.16 -5.18 -4.47
CA ARG A 158 -2.34 -5.26 -3.26
C ARG A 158 -1.88 -3.86 -2.86
N ILE A 159 -1.42 -3.72 -1.62
CA ILE A 159 -0.92 -2.44 -1.12
C ILE A 159 0.55 -2.60 -0.77
N TRP A 160 1.35 -1.71 -1.33
CA TRP A 160 2.75 -1.51 -0.97
C TRP A 160 2.83 -0.43 0.10
N ILE A 161 3.78 -0.59 1.02
CA ILE A 161 4.08 0.37 2.07
C ILE A 161 5.58 0.65 2.10
N ARG A 162 5.96 1.92 2.23
CA ARG A 162 7.34 2.33 2.48
C ARG A 162 7.39 3.49 3.46
N MET A 163 8.35 3.45 4.39
CA MET A 163 8.56 4.52 5.35
C MET A 163 9.59 5.52 4.84
N ARG A 164 9.27 6.79 4.99
CA ARG A 164 10.17 7.94 4.81
C ARG A 164 10.29 8.73 6.11
N GLN A 165 11.35 9.50 6.22
CA GLN A 165 11.66 10.36 7.36
C GLN A 165 11.96 11.78 6.87
N ARG A 166 11.51 12.79 7.62
CA ARG A 166 11.90 14.18 7.39
C ARG A 166 13.39 14.37 7.65
N ILE A 167 14.06 15.09 6.77
CA ILE A 167 15.44 15.50 6.97
C ILE A 167 15.45 16.65 7.98
N ASN A 168 16.21 16.51 9.06
CA ASN A 168 16.47 17.62 9.97
C ASN A 168 17.44 18.59 9.28
N LYS A 169 17.07 19.87 9.17
CA LYS A 169 17.90 20.89 8.50
C LYS A 169 19.24 21.14 9.18
N GLU A 170 19.45 20.63 10.40
CA GLU A 170 20.71 20.71 11.14
C GLU A 170 21.73 19.63 10.72
N GLU A 171 21.34 18.67 9.87
CA GLU A 171 22.21 17.58 9.36
C GLU A 171 22.74 17.83 7.93
N ILE A 172 22.53 19.03 7.36
CA ILE A 172 23.01 19.42 6.02
C ILE A 172 24.05 20.54 6.14
#